data_AF-A0A2P5BS54-F1
#
_entry.id   AF-A0A2P5BS54-F1
#
_cell.length_a   1.000
_cell.length_b   1.000
_cell.length_c   1.000
_cell.angle_alpha   90.00
_cell.angle_beta   90.00
_cell.angle_gamma   90.00
#
_symmetry.space_group_name_H-M   'P 1'
#
loop_
_entity.id
_entity.type
_entity.pdbx_description
1 polymer ?
#
loop_
_entity_poly.entity_id
_entity_poly.type
_entity_poly.pdbx_seq_one_letter_code
_entity_poly.pdbx_strand_id
1 'polypeptide(L)'
;MKITALLVLKCQPEGSDPVILANASDVSHFGYFQRSSVKEFIVFVGRTVAKRTPPGQRQSVQHEEYKVHAYNRNGLIALGFMDDHYPVRSSFSLLNQVLDEYQKNFGDSWRSAQADSTQPWPYLNDALAKFQDPAEADKLMKIQRELDETKIILHKTIDSVLARGEKLDSLVEKSSDLSAASQELQYCDCWKFVEIERFGGSSMLKEDLNLILLVNLNDIIYYS
;
A
#
# COMPACT_ATOMS: atom_id res chain seq x y z
N MET A 1 4.92 11.24 6.97
CA MET A 1 3.50 11.67 6.89
C MET A 1 2.63 10.50 7.33
N LYS A 2 1.42 10.72 7.84
CA LYS A 2 0.85 9.74 8.78
C LYS A 2 0.10 8.56 8.13
N ILE A 3 -0.54 8.74 6.96
CA ILE A 3 -1.21 7.67 6.20
C ILE A 3 -1.08 7.94 4.69
N THR A 4 -0.56 6.97 3.94
CA THR A 4 -0.31 7.04 2.48
C THR A 4 -1.51 6.55 1.67
N ALA A 5 -2.13 5.44 2.07
CA ALA A 5 -3.26 4.87 1.34
C ALA A 5 -4.15 4.01 2.23
N LEU A 6 -5.43 3.93 1.87
CA LEU A 6 -6.44 3.06 2.45
C LEU A 6 -7.10 2.26 1.33
N LEU A 7 -7.23 0.96 1.54
CA LEU A 7 -7.88 0.07 0.59
C LEU A 7 -8.87 -0.83 1.33
N VAL A 8 -9.98 -1.11 0.65
CA VAL A 8 -10.96 -2.11 1.07
C VAL A 8 -11.03 -3.15 -0.03
N LEU A 9 -10.74 -4.40 0.31
CA LEU A 9 -10.72 -5.51 -0.62
C LEU A 9 -11.59 -6.65 -0.11
N LYS A 10 -12.03 -7.47 -1.05
CA LYS A 10 -12.66 -8.76 -0.79
C LYS A 10 -11.65 -9.86 -1.05
N CYS A 11 -11.41 -10.70 -0.06
CA CYS A 11 -10.72 -11.97 -0.26
C CYS A 11 -11.72 -13.09 -0.52
N GLN A 12 -11.49 -13.83 -1.60
CA GLN A 12 -12.21 -15.07 -1.88
C GLN A 12 -11.46 -16.26 -1.27
N PRO A 13 -12.18 -17.28 -0.77
CA PRO A 13 -11.55 -18.45 -0.14
C PRO A 13 -10.82 -19.37 -1.14
N GLU A 14 -11.04 -19.27 -2.45
CA GLU A 14 -10.50 -20.18 -3.47
C GLU A 14 -9.24 -19.67 -4.19
N GLY A 15 -8.38 -18.90 -3.52
CA GLY A 15 -7.09 -18.49 -4.09
C GLY A 15 -7.15 -17.49 -5.25
N SER A 16 -8.36 -17.03 -5.61
CA SER A 16 -8.57 -15.94 -6.56
C SER A 16 -7.92 -14.64 -6.10
N ASP A 17 -7.61 -13.76 -7.06
CA ASP A 17 -7.12 -12.41 -6.76
C ASP A 17 -8.12 -11.63 -5.90
N PRO A 18 -7.66 -10.93 -4.83
CA PRO A 18 -8.52 -10.08 -4.03
C PRO A 18 -9.11 -8.97 -4.89
N VAL A 19 -10.43 -8.86 -4.83
CA VAL A 19 -11.17 -7.85 -5.58
C VAL A 19 -11.13 -6.54 -4.82
N ILE A 20 -10.68 -5.47 -5.46
CA ILE A 20 -10.65 -4.14 -4.83
C ILE A 20 -12.06 -3.56 -4.85
N LEU A 21 -12.57 -3.21 -3.68
CA LEU A 21 -13.91 -2.65 -3.51
C LEU A 21 -13.88 -1.12 -3.45
N ALA A 22 -12.87 -0.58 -2.79
CA ALA A 22 -12.62 0.85 -2.72
C ALA A 22 -11.12 1.09 -2.47
N ASN A 23 -10.58 2.16 -3.04
CA ASN A 23 -9.22 2.61 -2.78
C ASN A 23 -9.18 4.14 -2.65
N ALA A 24 -8.29 4.61 -1.79
CA ALA A 24 -7.95 6.01 -1.62
C ALA A 24 -6.46 6.10 -1.33
N SER A 25 -5.75 6.97 -2.04
CA SER A 25 -4.30 7.11 -1.94
C SER A 25 -3.92 8.58 -2.01
N ASP A 26 -3.10 9.03 -1.07
CA ASP A 26 -2.46 10.34 -1.09
C ASP A 26 -0.97 10.20 -1.40
N VAL A 27 -0.64 10.37 -2.67
CA VAL A 27 0.73 10.33 -3.21
C VAL A 27 1.26 11.72 -3.54
N SER A 28 0.66 12.77 -2.97
CA SER A 28 1.05 14.17 -3.26
C SER A 28 2.51 14.47 -2.91
N HIS A 29 3.06 13.77 -1.92
CA HIS A 29 4.45 13.89 -1.48
C HIS A 29 5.47 13.28 -2.45
N PHE A 30 5.05 12.35 -3.31
CA PHE A 30 5.91 11.80 -4.36
C PHE A 30 6.00 12.74 -5.57
N GLY A 31 7.14 12.67 -6.28
CA GLY A 31 7.34 13.42 -7.51
C GLY A 31 6.27 13.09 -8.55
N TYR A 32 5.79 14.09 -9.30
CA TYR A 32 4.62 13.98 -10.20
C TYR A 32 4.66 12.73 -11.09
N PHE A 33 5.83 12.41 -11.66
CA PHE A 33 6.02 11.27 -12.56
C PHE A 33 6.04 9.91 -11.85
N GLN A 34 6.39 9.85 -10.56
CA GLN A 34 6.44 8.60 -9.78
C GLN A 34 5.07 8.22 -9.20
N ARG A 35 4.12 9.17 -9.15
CA ARG A 35 2.80 8.98 -8.52
C ARG A 35 2.00 7.84 -9.13
N SER A 36 2.09 7.62 -10.44
CA SER A 36 1.38 6.52 -11.10
C SER A 36 1.90 5.17 -10.59
N SER A 37 3.23 5.03 -10.59
CA SER A 37 3.88 3.78 -10.21
C SER A 37 3.73 3.46 -8.73
N VAL A 38 3.76 4.46 -7.86
CA VAL A 38 3.47 4.27 -6.44
C VAL A 38 2.05 3.76 -6.22
N LYS A 39 1.05 4.28 -6.95
CA LYS A 39 -0.33 3.80 -6.83
C LYS A 39 -0.48 2.34 -7.25
N GLU A 40 0.15 1.97 -8.36
CA GLU A 40 0.19 0.59 -8.84
C GLU A 40 0.86 -0.34 -7.82
N PHE A 41 1.99 0.10 -7.23
CA PHE A 41 2.68 -0.65 -6.19
C PHE A 41 1.85 -0.83 -4.91
N ILE A 42 1.16 0.22 -4.46
CA ILE A 42 0.25 0.17 -3.31
C ILE A 42 -0.85 -0.88 -3.54
N VAL A 43 -1.43 -0.92 -4.74
CA VAL A 43 -2.45 -1.90 -5.10
C VAL A 43 -1.89 -3.31 -5.08
N PHE A 44 -0.72 -3.52 -5.70
CA PHE A 44 -0.05 -4.81 -5.76
C PHE A 44 0.30 -5.36 -4.37
N VAL A 45 0.93 -4.55 -3.52
CA VAL A 45 1.24 -4.92 -2.13
C VAL A 45 -0.05 -5.16 -1.35
N GLY A 46 -1.07 -4.32 -1.56
CA GLY A 46 -2.38 -4.46 -0.93
C GLY A 46 -3.01 -5.82 -1.22
N ARG A 47 -2.99 -6.27 -2.49
CA ARG A 47 -3.47 -7.60 -2.90
C ARG A 47 -2.63 -8.72 -2.31
N THR A 48 -1.32 -8.57 -2.31
CA THR A 48 -0.39 -9.58 -1.76
C THR A 48 -0.64 -9.80 -0.28
N VAL A 49 -0.73 -8.72 0.51
CA VAL A 49 -1.00 -8.81 1.96
C VAL A 49 -2.42 -9.33 2.22
N ALA A 50 -3.41 -8.90 1.43
CA ALA A 50 -4.78 -9.40 1.53
C ALA A 50 -4.86 -10.93 1.34
N LYS A 51 -4.23 -11.47 0.29
CA LYS A 51 -4.19 -12.93 0.02
C LYS A 51 -3.59 -13.73 1.18
N ARG A 52 -2.61 -13.14 1.87
CA ARG A 52 -1.85 -13.81 2.93
C ARG A 52 -2.48 -13.62 4.32
N THR A 53 -3.45 -12.72 4.46
CA THR A 53 -4.16 -12.48 5.72
C THR A 53 -5.38 -13.40 5.80
N PRO A 54 -5.38 -14.45 6.64
CA PRO A 54 -6.53 -15.35 6.76
C PRO A 54 -7.73 -14.65 7.44
N PRO A 55 -8.95 -15.18 7.24
CA PRO A 55 -10.16 -14.61 7.82
C PRO A 55 -10.10 -14.49 9.36
N GLY A 56 -10.50 -13.33 9.88
CA GLY A 56 -10.54 -13.06 11.32
C GLY A 56 -9.19 -12.64 11.93
N GLN A 57 -8.13 -12.53 11.12
CA GLN A 57 -6.80 -12.15 11.62
C GLN A 57 -6.44 -10.69 11.30
N ARG A 58 -5.59 -10.15 12.16
CA ARG A 58 -4.94 -8.84 12.03
C ARG A 58 -3.46 -9.06 11.75
N GLN A 59 -2.97 -8.48 10.67
CA GLN A 59 -1.58 -8.59 10.26
C GLN A 59 -0.98 -7.20 10.10
N SER A 60 0.29 -7.06 10.43
CA SER A 60 1.07 -5.85 10.17
C SER A 60 2.37 -6.26 9.52
N VAL A 61 2.70 -5.62 8.42
CA VAL A 61 3.89 -5.91 7.61
C VAL A 61 4.70 -4.65 7.56
N GLN A 62 5.89 -4.68 8.13
CA GLN A 62 6.83 -3.58 8.03
C GLN A 62 7.73 -3.77 6.80
N HIS A 63 7.99 -2.68 6.09
CA HIS A 63 8.96 -2.62 5.00
C HIS A 63 9.61 -1.24 5.02
N GLU A 64 10.90 -1.21 5.39
CA GLU A 64 11.68 0.02 5.57
C GLU A 64 10.97 1.02 6.53
N GLU A 65 10.68 2.24 6.06
CA GLU A 65 10.02 3.30 6.81
C GLU A 65 8.48 3.21 6.78
N TYR A 66 7.93 2.28 5.99
CA TYR A 66 6.49 2.08 5.83
C TYR A 66 5.99 0.82 6.55
N LYS A 67 4.77 0.91 7.07
CA LYS A 67 4.01 -0.19 7.66
C LYS A 67 2.67 -0.36 6.94
N VAL A 68 2.37 -1.59 6.59
CA VAL A 68 1.08 -2.00 6.05
C VAL A 68 0.31 -2.74 7.13
N HIS A 69 -0.83 -2.19 7.53
CA HIS A 69 -1.75 -2.84 8.46
C HIS A 69 -2.90 -3.44 7.68
N ALA A 70 -3.21 -4.71 7.92
CA ALA A 70 -4.30 -5.43 7.30
C ALA A 70 -5.20 -6.05 8.35
N TYR A 71 -6.51 -5.92 8.17
CA TYR A 71 -7.49 -6.55 9.03
C TYR A 71 -8.55 -7.24 8.18
N ASN A 72 -8.63 -8.58 8.32
CA ASN A 72 -9.60 -9.40 7.62
C ASN A 72 -10.75 -9.78 8.54
N ARG A 73 -11.95 -9.33 8.17
CA ARG A 73 -13.21 -9.60 8.87
C ARG A 73 -14.09 -10.51 8.00
N ASN A 74 -13.92 -11.82 8.15
CA ASN A 74 -14.71 -12.84 7.44
C ASN A 74 -14.73 -12.68 5.90
N GLY A 75 -13.60 -12.28 5.31
CA GLY A 75 -13.44 -12.11 3.85
C GLY A 75 -13.47 -10.66 3.38
N LEU A 76 -13.96 -9.71 4.20
CA LEU A 76 -13.81 -8.28 3.94
C LEU A 76 -12.54 -7.77 4.62
N ILE A 77 -11.59 -7.27 3.83
CA ILE A 77 -10.28 -6.83 4.32
C ILE A 77 -10.16 -5.32 4.16
N ALA A 78 -9.75 -4.65 5.22
CA ALA A 78 -9.26 -3.28 5.15
C ALA A 78 -7.74 -3.27 5.30
N LEU A 79 -7.07 -2.53 4.42
CA LEU A 79 -5.63 -2.31 4.46
C LEU A 79 -5.32 -0.81 4.54
N GLY A 80 -4.28 -0.48 5.30
CA GLY A 80 -3.77 0.87 5.42
C GLY A 80 -2.25 0.90 5.32
N PHE A 81 -1.75 1.76 4.45
CA PHE A 81 -0.33 2.07 4.29
C PHE A 81 -0.03 3.31 5.13
N MET A 82 0.84 3.17 6.12
CA MET A 82 1.16 4.19 7.12
C MET A 82 2.66 4.23 7.36
N ASP A 83 3.17 5.33 7.89
CA ASP A 83 4.59 5.39 8.30
C ASP A 83 4.82 4.60 9.60
N ASP A 84 6.06 4.17 9.83
CA ASP A 84 6.48 3.47 11.06
C ASP A 84 6.11 4.23 12.34
N HIS A 85 6.15 5.57 12.27
CA HIS A 85 5.85 6.51 13.35
C HIS A 85 4.36 6.58 13.71
N TYR A 86 3.46 6.05 12.88
CA TYR A 86 2.04 6.02 13.19
C TYR A 86 1.73 4.89 14.18
N PRO A 87 1.02 5.17 15.28
CA PRO A 87 0.74 4.15 16.29
C PRO A 87 -0.18 3.05 15.73
N VAL A 88 0.31 1.82 15.79
CA VAL A 88 -0.39 0.60 15.32
C VAL A 88 -1.82 0.50 15.88
N ARG A 89 -2.02 0.92 17.13
CA ARG A 89 -3.33 0.92 17.80
C ARG A 89 -4.33 1.81 17.05
N SER A 90 -3.94 3.05 16.73
CA SER A 90 -4.77 3.99 16.00
C SER A 90 -4.99 3.53 14.56
N SER A 91 -4.02 2.83 13.95
CA SER A 91 -4.17 2.22 12.62
C SER A 91 -5.31 1.22 12.58
N PHE A 92 -5.34 0.26 13.51
CA PHE A 92 -6.39 -0.74 13.56
C PHE A 92 -7.74 -0.15 13.99
N SER A 93 -7.75 0.90 14.82
CA SER A 93 -8.97 1.66 15.14
C SER A 93 -9.60 2.22 13.85
N LEU A 94 -8.79 2.86 13.00
CA LEU A 94 -9.21 3.36 11.70
C LEU A 94 -9.72 2.25 10.77
N LEU A 95 -8.97 1.15 10.63
CA LEU A 95 -9.37 0.05 9.74
C LEU A 95 -10.71 -0.57 10.15
N ASN A 96 -10.97 -0.71 11.45
CA ASN A 96 -12.28 -1.17 11.93
C ASN A 96 -13.39 -0.20 11.55
N GLN A 97 -13.19 1.10 11.77
CA GLN A 97 -14.20 2.09 11.41
C GLN A 97 -14.51 2.09 9.91
N VAL A 98 -13.48 1.96 9.07
CA VAL A 98 -13.66 1.86 7.62
C VAL A 98 -14.52 0.64 7.27
N LEU A 99 -14.27 -0.51 7.89
CA LEU A 99 -15.07 -1.72 7.68
C LEU A 99 -16.51 -1.58 8.17
N ASP A 100 -16.74 -0.90 9.29
CA ASP A 100 -18.07 -0.66 9.84
C ASP A 100 -18.89 0.27 8.96
N GLU A 101 -18.31 1.38 8.52
CA GLU A 101 -18.97 2.31 7.60
C GLU A 101 -19.18 1.68 6.22
N TYR A 102 -18.27 0.82 5.78
CA TYR A 102 -18.45 0.09 4.54
C TYR A 102 -19.63 -0.89 4.64
N GLN A 103 -19.71 -1.68 5.71
CA GLN A 103 -20.84 -2.58 5.94
C GLN A 103 -22.16 -1.84 6.14
N LYS A 104 -22.15 -0.67 6.80
CA LYS A 104 -23.34 0.15 7.01
C LYS A 104 -23.90 0.74 5.71
N ASN A 105 -23.03 1.17 4.80
CA ASN A 105 -23.44 1.81 3.54
C ASN A 105 -23.72 0.80 2.42
N PHE A 106 -22.93 -0.28 2.34
CA PHE A 106 -22.99 -1.24 1.22
C PHE A 106 -23.55 -2.62 1.63
N GLY A 107 -23.74 -2.89 2.93
CA GLY A 107 -24.27 -4.17 3.42
C GLY A 107 -23.38 -5.35 3.04
N ASP A 108 -24.01 -6.43 2.54
CA ASP A 108 -23.36 -7.63 2.04
C ASP A 108 -23.12 -7.63 0.51
N SER A 109 -23.36 -6.50 -0.18
CA SER A 109 -23.19 -6.41 -1.64
C SER A 109 -21.78 -6.74 -2.11
N TRP A 110 -20.76 -6.50 -1.28
CA TRP A 110 -19.38 -6.89 -1.56
C TRP A 110 -19.21 -8.40 -1.78
N ARG A 111 -20.07 -9.24 -1.21
CA ARG A 111 -20.02 -10.70 -1.41
C ARG A 111 -20.30 -11.12 -2.85
N SER A 112 -21.03 -10.31 -3.63
CA SER A 112 -21.27 -10.57 -5.06
C SER A 112 -20.28 -9.88 -5.99
N ALA A 113 -19.44 -8.96 -5.49
CA ALA A 113 -18.42 -8.28 -6.32
C ALA A 113 -17.42 -9.29 -6.93
N GLN A 114 -17.30 -9.28 -8.26
CA GLN A 114 -16.41 -10.16 -9.03
C GLN A 114 -15.29 -9.38 -9.76
N ALA A 115 -15.42 -8.06 -9.87
CA ALA A 115 -14.46 -7.21 -10.57
C ALA A 115 -14.08 -6.00 -9.70
N ASP A 116 -12.91 -5.44 -9.96
CA ASP A 116 -12.43 -4.28 -9.23
C ASP A 116 -13.36 -3.09 -9.43
N SER A 117 -13.75 -2.48 -8.32
CA SER A 117 -14.48 -1.24 -8.32
C SER A 117 -13.50 -0.08 -8.40
N THR A 118 -13.60 0.69 -9.48
CA THR A 118 -12.90 1.97 -9.66
C THR A 118 -13.68 3.14 -9.07
N GLN A 119 -14.85 2.89 -8.49
CA GLN A 119 -15.70 3.95 -7.96
C GLN A 119 -15.05 4.55 -6.71
N PRO A 120 -14.71 5.86 -6.73
CA PRO A 120 -14.15 6.50 -5.56
C PRO A 120 -15.24 6.60 -4.49
N TRP A 121 -14.94 6.10 -3.29
CA TRP A 121 -15.82 6.25 -2.13
C TRP A 121 -15.38 7.52 -1.37
N PRO A 122 -16.17 8.62 -1.38
CA PRO A 122 -15.75 9.90 -0.81
C PRO A 122 -15.36 9.79 0.66
N TYR A 123 -16.07 8.95 1.41
CA TYR A 123 -15.77 8.68 2.82
C TYR A 123 -14.33 8.19 3.05
N LEU A 124 -13.78 7.40 2.13
CA LEU A 124 -12.42 6.87 2.27
C LEU A 124 -11.37 7.99 2.12
N ASN A 125 -11.63 8.97 1.25
CA ASN A 125 -10.78 10.16 1.11
C ASN A 125 -10.89 11.09 2.34
N ASP A 126 -12.11 11.29 2.83
CA ASP A 126 -12.36 12.09 4.04
C ASP A 126 -11.72 11.45 5.27
N ALA A 127 -11.81 10.12 5.38
CA ALA A 127 -11.13 9.35 6.42
C ALA A 127 -9.60 9.51 6.31
N LEU A 128 -9.04 9.40 5.10
CA LEU A 128 -7.61 9.59 4.88
C LEU A 128 -7.14 10.97 5.36
N ALA A 129 -7.90 12.03 5.10
CA ALA A 129 -7.58 13.39 5.55
C ALA A 129 -7.78 13.58 7.06
N LYS A 130 -8.88 13.08 7.63
CA LYS A 130 -9.23 13.27 9.04
C LYS A 130 -8.31 12.49 9.98
N PHE A 131 -7.96 11.25 9.62
CA PHE A 131 -7.18 10.36 10.47
C PHE A 131 -5.67 10.51 10.28
N GLN A 132 -5.23 11.52 9.53
CA GLN A 132 -3.84 11.98 9.60
C GLN A 132 -3.47 12.34 11.04
N ASP A 133 -4.39 12.85 11.87
CA ASP A 133 -4.13 13.02 13.30
C ASP A 133 -4.51 11.73 14.08
N PRO A 134 -3.54 11.01 14.71
CA PRO A 134 -3.84 9.82 15.51
C PRO A 134 -4.76 10.13 16.70
N ALA A 135 -4.78 11.37 17.19
CA ALA A 135 -5.70 11.76 18.27
C ALA A 135 -7.18 11.64 17.86
N GLU A 136 -7.50 11.85 16.57
CA GLU A 136 -8.86 11.65 16.04
C GLU A 136 -9.22 10.17 15.95
N ALA A 137 -8.27 9.31 15.61
CA ALA A 137 -8.45 7.86 15.61
C ALA A 137 -8.59 7.29 17.04
N ASP A 138 -7.96 7.93 18.02
CA ASP A 138 -8.10 7.59 19.44
C ASP A 138 -9.46 8.04 20.00
N LYS A 139 -10.13 9.08 19.48
CA LYS A 139 -11.50 9.41 19.93
C LYS A 139 -12.52 8.29 19.66
N LEU A 140 -12.18 7.33 18.81
CA LEU A 140 -12.95 6.12 18.52
C LEU A 140 -12.81 5.03 19.62
N MET A 141 -12.05 5.29 20.70
CA MET A 141 -11.68 4.41 21.84
C MET A 141 -12.81 3.63 22.54
N LYS A 142 -14.08 3.73 22.15
CA LYS A 142 -15.13 2.84 22.69
C LYS A 142 -14.95 1.37 22.27
N ILE A 143 -14.23 1.10 21.18
CA ILE A 143 -14.05 -0.24 20.60
C ILE A 143 -12.81 -0.97 21.20
N GLN A 144 -12.12 -0.36 22.16
CA GLN A 144 -10.82 -0.78 22.69
C GLN A 144 -10.76 -2.21 23.25
N ARG A 145 -11.87 -2.75 23.77
CA ARG A 145 -11.87 -4.11 24.36
C ARG A 145 -11.58 -5.21 23.34
N GLU A 146 -12.04 -5.06 22.10
CA GLU A 146 -11.78 -6.06 21.04
C GLU A 146 -10.36 -5.92 20.44
N LEU A 147 -9.73 -4.74 20.60
CA LEU A 147 -8.40 -4.47 20.06
C LEU A 147 -7.30 -5.14 20.89
N ASP A 148 -7.38 -5.07 22.22
CA ASP A 148 -6.34 -5.61 23.11
C ASP A 148 -6.38 -7.16 23.23
N GLU A 149 -7.53 -7.80 22.96
CA GLU A 149 -7.66 -9.27 22.99
C GLU A 149 -7.15 -9.96 21.72
N THR A 150 -7.10 -9.26 20.58
CA THR A 150 -6.72 -9.88 19.31
C THR A 150 -5.22 -9.78 19.09
N LYS A 151 -4.54 -10.92 19.10
CA LYS A 151 -3.09 -11.02 18.79
C LYS A 151 -2.82 -10.46 17.38
N ILE A 152 -2.12 -9.32 17.32
CA ILE A 152 -1.64 -8.75 16.05
C ILE A 152 -0.41 -9.54 15.61
N ILE A 153 -0.45 -10.12 14.42
CA ILE A 153 0.70 -10.82 13.84
C ILE A 153 1.58 -9.78 13.13
N LEU A 154 2.71 -9.46 13.75
CA LEU A 154 3.68 -8.50 13.22
C LEU A 154 4.78 -9.23 12.44
N HIS A 155 4.92 -8.86 11.17
CA HIS A 155 5.97 -9.28 10.27
C HIS A 155 6.94 -8.11 10.05
N LYS A 156 8.25 -8.36 10.25
CA LYS A 156 9.29 -7.32 10.13
C LYS A 156 9.63 -6.95 8.68
N THR A 157 9.41 -7.87 7.74
CA THR A 157 9.68 -7.68 6.31
C THR A 157 8.56 -8.29 5.49
N ILE A 158 8.30 -7.72 4.31
CA ILE A 158 7.38 -8.29 3.32
C ILE A 158 7.78 -9.72 2.94
N ASP A 159 9.08 -10.02 2.88
CA ASP A 159 9.60 -11.37 2.60
C ASP A 159 9.12 -12.42 3.60
N SER A 160 8.88 -12.03 4.86
CA SER A 160 8.36 -12.96 5.88
C SER A 160 6.88 -13.31 5.70
N VAL A 161 6.18 -12.55 4.85
CA VAL A 161 4.80 -12.80 4.43
C VAL A 161 4.77 -13.59 3.11
N LEU A 162 5.88 -13.60 2.37
CA LEU A 162 6.04 -14.39 1.15
C LEU A 162 6.27 -15.87 1.47
N ALA A 163 5.90 -16.75 0.54
CA ALA A 163 6.17 -18.17 0.68
C ALA A 163 7.68 -18.44 0.64
N ARG A 164 8.13 -19.51 1.29
CA ARG A 164 9.54 -19.89 1.33
C ARG A 164 10.09 -20.07 -0.10
N GLY A 165 10.93 -19.15 -0.54
CA GLY A 165 11.56 -19.18 -1.87
C GLY A 165 10.93 -18.24 -2.92
N GLU A 166 9.86 -17.51 -2.58
CA GLU A 166 9.34 -16.42 -3.41
C GLU A 166 10.03 -15.10 -3.04
N LYS A 167 10.58 -14.40 -4.03
CA LYS A 167 11.12 -13.03 -3.89
C LYS A 167 10.09 -12.02 -4.37
N LEU A 168 10.09 -10.83 -3.75
CA LEU A 168 9.24 -9.71 -4.17
C LEU A 168 9.42 -9.39 -5.66
N ASP A 169 10.67 -9.35 -6.15
CA ASP A 169 11.00 -9.04 -7.54
C ASP A 169 10.30 -9.99 -8.52
N SER A 170 10.27 -11.29 -8.20
CA SER A 170 9.60 -12.29 -9.03
C SER A 170 8.07 -12.16 -9.02
N LEU A 171 7.49 -11.57 -7.98
CA LEU A 171 6.05 -11.29 -7.93
C LEU A 171 5.72 -10.00 -8.68
N VAL A 172 6.61 -9.01 -8.62
CA VAL A 172 6.51 -7.76 -9.40
C VAL A 172 6.51 -8.05 -10.89
N GLU A 173 7.42 -8.90 -11.38
CA GLU A 173 7.48 -9.32 -12.79
C GLU A 173 6.25 -10.11 -13.25
N LYS A 174 5.64 -10.91 -12.35
CA LYS A 174 4.45 -11.73 -12.67
C LYS A 174 3.13 -10.98 -12.49
N SER A 175 3.15 -9.80 -11.90
CA SER A 175 1.94 -9.04 -11.60
C SER A 175 1.42 -8.35 -12.86
N SER A 176 0.13 -8.55 -13.16
CA SER A 176 -0.60 -7.76 -14.16
C SER A 176 -0.95 -6.35 -13.68
N ASP A 177 -0.71 -6.06 -12.40
CA ASP A 177 -1.15 -4.82 -11.75
C ASP A 177 -0.13 -3.70 -11.83
N LEU A 178 1.07 -4.02 -12.32
CA LEU A 178 2.16 -3.09 -12.50
C LEU A 178 2.40 -2.89 -14.00
N SER A 179 2.42 -1.65 -14.44
CA SER A 179 2.89 -1.30 -15.78
C SER A 179 4.41 -1.49 -15.88
N ALA A 180 4.93 -1.71 -17.09
CA ALA A 180 6.37 -1.86 -17.32
C ALA A 180 7.19 -0.68 -16.77
N ALA A 181 6.65 0.53 -16.84
CA ALA A 181 7.27 1.74 -16.29
C ALA A 181 7.38 1.70 -14.74
N SER A 182 6.40 1.09 -14.07
CA SER A 182 6.42 0.92 -12.60
C SER A 182 7.38 -0.15 -12.14
N GLN A 183 7.54 -1.23 -12.92
CA GLN A 183 8.57 -2.25 -12.67
C GLN A 183 9.98 -1.65 -12.79
N GLU A 184 10.21 -0.82 -13.82
CA GLU A 184 11.50 -0.17 -14.06
C GLU A 184 11.86 0.86 -12.98
N LEU A 185 10.87 1.57 -12.41
CA LEU A 185 11.11 2.51 -11.30
C LEU A 185 11.60 1.83 -10.02
N GLN A 186 11.13 0.62 -9.71
CA GLN A 186 11.64 -0.14 -8.56
C GLN A 186 13.12 -0.53 -8.74
N TYR A 187 13.56 -0.80 -9.97
CA TYR A 187 14.97 -1.03 -10.28
C TYR A 187 15.80 0.27 -10.28
N CYS A 188 15.20 1.39 -10.70
CA CYS A 188 15.87 2.71 -10.71
C CYS A 188 16.14 3.28 -9.30
N ASP A 189 15.26 3.05 -8.32
CA ASP A 189 15.54 3.46 -6.94
C ASP A 189 16.74 2.69 -6.35
N CYS A 190 16.98 1.45 -6.81
CA CYS A 190 18.20 0.70 -6.50
C CYS A 190 19.45 1.33 -7.17
N TRP A 191 19.32 1.91 -8.37
CA TRP A 191 20.42 2.58 -9.08
C TRP A 191 20.77 3.97 -8.53
N LYS A 192 19.79 4.73 -8.01
CA LYS A 192 20.08 6.00 -7.32
C LYS A 192 21.00 5.82 -6.12
N PHE A 193 20.93 4.68 -5.43
CA PHE A 193 21.81 4.38 -4.31
C PHE A 193 23.21 3.93 -4.75
N VAL A 194 23.33 3.19 -5.87
CA VAL A 194 24.63 2.72 -6.40
C VAL A 194 25.44 3.84 -7.07
N GLU A 195 24.78 4.84 -7.67
CA GLU A 195 25.48 5.93 -8.35
C GLU A 195 25.98 7.02 -7.37
N ILE A 196 25.31 7.19 -6.22
CA ILE A 196 25.74 8.11 -5.15
C ILE A 196 26.95 7.57 -4.37
N GLU A 197 27.09 6.25 -4.17
CA GLU A 197 28.28 5.68 -3.53
C GLU A 197 29.49 5.55 -4.46
N ARG A 198 29.31 5.58 -5.79
CA ARG A 198 30.43 5.59 -6.75
C ARG A 198 31.08 6.95 -6.95
N PHE A 199 30.39 8.05 -6.65
CA PHE A 199 30.94 9.40 -6.70
C PHE A 199 31.10 9.98 -5.30
N GLY A 200 32.00 9.35 -4.54
CA GLY A 200 32.57 9.95 -3.34
C GLY A 200 33.27 11.27 -3.67
N GLY A 201 32.67 12.38 -3.23
CA GLY A 201 33.35 13.64 -2.97
C GLY A 201 33.67 14.50 -4.19
N SER A 202 32.71 15.30 -4.65
CA SER A 202 32.95 16.73 -4.87
C SER A 202 31.64 17.46 -5.12
N SER A 203 31.52 18.65 -4.56
CA SER A 203 30.42 19.59 -4.76
C SER A 203 30.22 19.87 -6.26
N MET A 204 29.09 19.42 -6.84
CA MET A 204 28.69 19.83 -8.18
C MET A 204 27.24 20.31 -8.18
N LEU A 205 27.06 21.44 -8.85
CA LEU A 205 25.94 22.38 -8.69
C LEU A 205 24.64 21.81 -9.28
N LYS A 206 23.52 22.33 -8.76
CA LYS A 206 22.13 21.96 -9.04
C LYS A 206 21.66 22.12 -10.51
N GLU A 207 22.55 22.49 -11.42
CA GLU A 207 22.24 22.77 -12.84
C GLU A 207 22.49 21.57 -13.77
N ASP A 208 23.32 20.59 -13.38
CA ASP A 208 23.63 19.42 -14.23
C ASP A 208 22.58 18.30 -14.20
N LEU A 209 21.65 18.33 -13.23
CA LEU A 209 20.55 17.36 -13.12
C LEU A 209 19.53 17.48 -14.27
N ASN A 210 19.44 18.63 -14.93
CA ASN A 210 18.54 18.81 -16.08
C ASN A 210 19.11 18.22 -17.39
N LEU A 211 20.43 18.00 -17.48
CA LEU A 211 21.03 17.40 -18.67
C LEU A 211 20.89 15.88 -18.67
N ILE A 212 20.99 15.22 -17.52
CA ILE A 212 20.89 13.77 -17.40
C ILE A 212 19.44 13.28 -17.65
N LEU A 213 18.42 14.08 -17.29
CA LEU A 213 17.02 13.79 -17.59
C LEU A 213 16.67 13.94 -19.09
N LEU A 214 17.43 14.72 -19.87
CA LEU A 214 17.18 14.90 -21.30
C LEU A 214 17.82 13.81 -22.18
N VAL A 215 18.84 13.11 -21.69
CA VAL A 215 19.50 12.05 -22.47
C VAL A 215 18.67 10.75 -22.46
N ASN A 216 17.91 10.45 -21.41
CA ASN A 216 17.19 9.18 -21.29
C ASN A 216 15.79 9.12 -21.96
N LEU A 217 15.30 10.21 -22.55
CA LEU A 217 14.00 10.20 -23.26
C LEU A 217 14.12 9.93 -24.76
N ASN A 218 15.30 10.05 -25.37
CA ASN A 218 15.47 9.82 -26.81
C ASN A 218 15.91 8.40 -27.19
N ASP A 219 16.48 7.63 -26.26
CA ASP A 219 16.97 6.28 -26.56
C ASP A 219 15.91 5.16 -26.38
N ILE A 220 14.70 5.49 -25.92
CA ILE A 220 13.60 4.53 -25.75
C ILE A 220 12.77 4.32 -27.04
N ILE A 221 13.00 5.11 -28.11
CA ILE A 221 12.21 4.99 -29.36
C ILE A 221 12.85 4.02 -30.39
N TYR A 222 14.05 3.49 -30.15
CA TYR A 222 14.78 2.67 -31.13
C TYR A 222 15.11 1.25 -30.68
N TYR A 223 14.18 0.52 -30.06
CA TYR A 223 14.18 -0.95 -30.13
C TYR A 223 12.74 -1.47 -30.09
N SER A 224 12.13 -1.54 -31.28
CA SER A 224 10.95 -2.36 -31.61
C SER A 224 11.31 -3.27 -32.78
#